data_AF-A0A0H3DL28-F1
#
_entry.id   AF-A0A0H3DL28-F1
#
_cell.length_a   1.000
_cell.length_b   1.000
_cell.length_c   1.000
_cell.angle_alpha   90.00
_cell.angle_beta   90.00
_cell.angle_gamma   90.00
#
_symmetry.space_group_name_H-M   'P 1'
#
loop_
_entity.id
_entity.type
_entity.pdbx_description
1 polymer ?
#
loop_
_entity_poly.entity_id
_entity_poly.type
_entity_poly.pdbx_seq_one_letter_code
_entity_poly.pdbx_strand_id
1 'polypeptide(L)'
;MDPIRNPFAPGAGQRPPELAGRERELKAFEVVLERVARGRPERSLVLTGLRGVGKTVLLGELRAMAVRHKWGAGKIEARPDAELRRPLSAALHRAIRDLAVRHRAPDRVEEVLGVLKAFALRANKPDAKLRERWQPGIDVPAAQGRADSGDIEIDLVELFTDVAELAADVGTGVALLIDEIQDLQPDDVSALCAACHELSQSGAPLVVVGAGLPHVPAVLSASKSYSERLFRYARIDRLNREDADFAVMAPIEREDAGIEPEALDSLFDASGGYPYFIQAYGKAAWDAAPSDPITVKDVQVAAPEAESELAVGFFGSRYERATPAEREYLQAMASLTQGRDEPAGTADVAVFLGRKPSSLSPARDSLMKKGLVYSAERGQIAFTVPHFGHYLLGRD
;
A
#
# COMPACT_ATOMS: atom_id res chain seq x y z
N MET A 1 -2.79 -31.02 -15.41
CA MET A 1 -1.68 -30.32 -14.71
C MET A 1 -1.67 -30.75 -13.26
N ASP A 2 -0.50 -30.76 -12.60
CA ASP A 2 -0.38 -31.16 -11.19
C ASP A 2 -0.65 -29.95 -10.27
N PRO A 3 -1.71 -29.94 -9.44
CA PRO A 3 -2.00 -28.83 -8.53
C PRO A 3 -0.87 -28.54 -7.52
N ILE A 4 -0.02 -29.53 -7.21
CA ILE A 4 1.15 -29.34 -6.33
C ILE A 4 2.17 -28.39 -6.96
N ARG A 5 2.26 -28.39 -8.29
CA ARG A 5 3.16 -27.54 -9.09
C ARG A 5 2.52 -26.23 -9.52
N ASN A 6 1.32 -25.90 -9.03
CA ASN A 6 0.64 -24.67 -9.42
C ASN A 6 1.46 -23.44 -8.99
N PRO A 7 1.95 -22.62 -9.94
CA PRO A 7 2.83 -21.51 -9.60
C PRO A 7 2.07 -20.27 -9.11
N PHE A 8 0.75 -20.23 -9.27
CA PHE A 8 -0.07 -19.07 -8.92
C PHE A 8 -0.40 -19.03 -7.43
N ALA A 9 -0.25 -17.85 -6.84
CA ALA A 9 -0.42 -17.65 -5.40
C ALA A 9 -1.31 -16.43 -5.11
N PRO A 10 -2.65 -16.55 -5.30
CA PRO A 10 -3.57 -15.47 -4.94
C PRO A 10 -3.56 -15.27 -3.43
N GLY A 11 -2.98 -14.16 -2.97
CA GLY A 11 -2.89 -13.84 -1.55
C GLY A 11 -2.67 -12.35 -1.28
N ALA A 12 -3.27 -11.84 -0.20
CA ALA A 12 -3.14 -10.44 0.17
C ALA A 12 -1.69 -10.10 0.55
N GLY A 13 -1.01 -9.30 -0.26
CA GLY A 13 0.36 -8.88 -0.03
C GLY A 13 1.41 -9.98 -0.23
N GLN A 14 1.03 -11.14 -0.76
CA GLN A 14 1.98 -12.17 -1.17
C GLN A 14 2.70 -11.74 -2.45
N ARG A 15 4.00 -12.06 -2.53
CA ARG A 15 4.76 -11.81 -3.75
C ARG A 15 4.24 -12.73 -4.85
N PRO A 16 3.77 -12.21 -5.99
CA PRO A 16 3.36 -13.05 -7.09
C PRO A 16 4.57 -13.81 -7.64
N PRO A 17 4.35 -14.94 -8.33
CA PRO A 17 5.43 -15.67 -8.98
C PRO A 17 6.17 -14.82 -10.01
N GLU A 18 5.53 -13.81 -10.59
CA GLU A 18 6.15 -12.82 -11.48
C GLU A 18 5.65 -11.40 -11.14
N LEU A 19 6.57 -10.43 -11.06
CA LEU A 19 6.25 -9.03 -10.75
C LEU A 19 6.24 -8.19 -12.05
N ALA A 20 5.38 -8.56 -12.99
CA ALA A 20 5.29 -7.93 -14.29
C ALA A 20 4.80 -6.47 -14.25
N GLY A 21 5.27 -5.65 -15.19
CA GLY A 21 4.77 -4.29 -15.44
C GLY A 21 5.09 -3.29 -14.33
N ARG A 22 6.18 -3.51 -13.58
CA ARG A 22 6.64 -2.68 -12.46
C ARG A 22 8.11 -2.23 -12.59
N GLU A 23 8.75 -2.53 -13.71
CA GLU A 23 10.16 -2.27 -13.99
C GLU A 23 10.48 -0.77 -13.95
N ARG A 24 9.53 0.05 -14.42
CA ARG A 24 9.66 1.51 -14.41
C ARG A 24 9.78 2.05 -12.99
N GLU A 25 8.94 1.57 -12.08
CA GLU A 25 8.91 1.99 -10.68
C GLU A 25 10.14 1.50 -9.93
N LEU A 26 10.54 0.24 -10.17
CA LEU A 26 11.74 -0.36 -9.61
C LEU A 26 12.99 0.45 -10.02
N LYS A 27 13.15 0.75 -11.31
CA LYS A 27 14.26 1.55 -11.83
C LYS A 27 14.24 2.99 -11.32
N ALA A 28 13.04 3.58 -11.20
CA ALA A 28 12.91 4.92 -10.65
C ALA A 28 13.38 4.98 -9.18
N PHE A 29 13.08 3.96 -8.39
CA PHE A 29 13.50 3.89 -7.00
C PHE A 29 15.00 3.59 -6.86
N GLU A 30 15.56 2.72 -7.70
CA GLU A 30 17.01 2.48 -7.76
C GLU A 30 17.78 3.79 -7.97
N VAL A 31 17.32 4.63 -8.92
CA VAL A 31 17.90 5.96 -9.14
C VAL A 31 17.80 6.86 -7.91
N VAL A 32 16.70 6.79 -7.15
CA VAL A 32 16.55 7.55 -5.89
C VAL A 32 17.60 7.10 -4.87
N LEU A 33 17.75 5.78 -4.66
CA LEU A 33 18.74 5.23 -3.73
C LEU A 33 20.16 5.67 -4.12
N GLU A 34 20.53 5.56 -5.39
CA GLU A 34 21.88 5.94 -5.83
C GLU A 34 22.16 7.44 -5.71
N ARG A 35 21.18 8.28 -6.04
CA ARG A 35 21.34 9.74 -5.99
C ARG A 35 21.46 10.21 -4.56
N VAL A 36 20.56 9.77 -3.68
CA VAL A 36 20.56 10.19 -2.28
C VAL A 36 21.79 9.68 -1.54
N ALA A 37 22.26 8.45 -1.82
CA ALA A 37 23.53 7.94 -1.27
C ALA A 37 24.76 8.77 -1.71
N ARG A 38 24.65 9.52 -2.82
CA ARG A 38 25.69 10.43 -3.32
C ARG A 38 25.47 11.90 -2.90
N GLY A 39 24.60 12.15 -1.92
CA GLY A 39 24.26 13.49 -1.45
C GLY A 39 23.53 14.34 -2.49
N ARG A 40 22.86 13.71 -3.46
CA ARG A 40 22.01 14.40 -4.45
C ARG A 40 20.56 14.24 -4.02
N PRO A 41 19.90 15.33 -3.55
CA PRO A 41 18.54 15.25 -3.06
C PRO A 41 17.58 14.72 -4.14
N GLU A 42 16.63 13.89 -3.70
CA GLU A 42 15.51 13.41 -4.48
C GLU A 42 14.23 13.44 -3.64
N ARG A 43 13.09 13.50 -4.33
CA ARG A 43 11.79 13.50 -3.66
C ARG A 43 11.45 12.10 -3.14
N SER A 44 10.79 12.07 -1.98
CA SER A 44 10.09 10.88 -1.48
C SER A 44 9.07 10.38 -2.51
N LEU A 45 8.77 9.08 -2.49
CA LEU A 45 7.93 8.42 -3.50
C LEU A 45 6.57 8.06 -2.90
N VAL A 46 5.48 8.23 -3.66
CA VAL A 46 4.15 7.77 -3.26
C VAL A 46 3.52 6.97 -4.39
N LEU A 47 3.25 5.69 -4.12
CA LEU A 47 2.56 4.77 -5.00
C LEU A 47 1.05 4.89 -4.79
N THR A 48 0.30 5.28 -5.81
CA THR A 48 -1.16 5.42 -5.74
C THR A 48 -1.86 4.42 -6.63
N GLY A 49 -3.00 3.89 -6.23
CA GLY A 49 -3.72 2.91 -7.05
C GLY A 49 -4.83 2.21 -6.29
N LEU A 50 -5.68 1.48 -7.02
CA LEU A 50 -6.76 0.68 -6.42
C LEU A 50 -6.21 -0.40 -5.48
N ARG A 51 -7.06 -0.99 -4.64
CA ARG A 51 -6.64 -2.17 -3.87
C ARG A 51 -6.29 -3.31 -4.84
N GLY A 52 -5.49 -4.28 -4.40
CA GLY A 52 -5.13 -5.47 -5.20
C GLY A 52 -4.31 -5.27 -6.48
N VAL A 53 -3.98 -4.04 -6.90
CA VAL A 53 -3.08 -3.78 -8.06
C VAL A 53 -1.59 -4.07 -7.78
N GLY A 54 -1.25 -4.60 -6.61
CA GLY A 54 0.12 -4.98 -6.24
C GLY A 54 0.95 -3.90 -5.55
N LYS A 55 0.35 -2.80 -5.04
CA LYS A 55 1.10 -1.74 -4.33
C LYS A 55 1.90 -2.25 -3.13
N THR A 56 1.28 -3.02 -2.24
CA THR A 56 1.91 -3.61 -1.05
C THR A 56 3.08 -4.53 -1.40
N VAL A 57 2.92 -5.29 -2.49
CA VAL A 57 3.96 -6.17 -3.04
C VAL A 57 5.12 -5.35 -3.58
N LEU A 58 4.83 -4.35 -4.40
CA LEU A 58 5.84 -3.44 -4.94
C LEU A 58 6.59 -2.74 -3.80
N LEU A 59 5.88 -2.23 -2.80
CA LEU A 59 6.47 -1.64 -1.59
C LEU A 59 7.41 -2.63 -0.88
N GLY A 60 7.03 -3.92 -0.80
CA GLY A 60 7.88 -4.99 -0.30
C GLY A 60 9.17 -5.18 -1.10
N GLU A 61 9.09 -5.14 -2.43
CA GLU A 61 10.25 -5.23 -3.33
C GLU A 61 11.15 -3.99 -3.23
N LEU A 62 10.58 -2.78 -3.13
CA LEU A 62 11.35 -1.56 -2.88
C LEU A 62 12.11 -1.63 -1.55
N ARG A 63 11.48 -2.18 -0.50
CA ARG A 63 12.19 -2.44 0.77
C ARG A 63 13.34 -3.42 0.58
N ALA A 64 13.11 -4.54 -0.12
CA ALA A 64 14.15 -5.53 -0.38
C ALA A 64 15.31 -4.93 -1.19
N MET A 65 15.01 -4.07 -2.17
CA MET A 65 15.99 -3.30 -2.92
C MET A 65 16.82 -2.40 -2.01
N ALA A 66 16.20 -1.60 -1.15
CA ALA A 66 16.92 -0.77 -0.18
C ALA A 66 17.90 -1.60 0.67
N VAL A 67 17.46 -2.76 1.18
CA VAL A 67 18.33 -3.68 1.94
C VAL A 67 19.49 -4.21 1.09
N ARG A 68 19.27 -4.56 -0.18
CA ARG A 68 20.36 -4.99 -1.11
C ARG A 68 21.38 -3.89 -1.35
N HIS A 69 20.94 -2.63 -1.40
CA HIS A 69 21.82 -1.45 -1.44
C HIS A 69 22.43 -1.09 -0.07
N LYS A 70 22.20 -1.92 0.95
CA LYS A 70 22.68 -1.75 2.32
C LYS A 70 22.13 -0.48 2.99
N TRP A 71 20.93 -0.07 2.64
CA TRP A 71 20.19 0.96 3.37
C TRP A 71 19.52 0.38 4.61
N GLY A 72 19.33 1.22 5.64
CA GLY A 72 18.41 0.88 6.72
C GLY A 72 16.99 0.89 6.18
N ALA A 73 16.18 -0.14 6.47
CA ALA A 73 14.85 -0.25 5.88
C ALA A 73 13.76 -0.58 6.92
N GLY A 74 12.82 0.34 7.09
CA GLY A 74 11.66 0.18 7.96
C GLY A 74 10.37 0.12 7.15
N LYS A 75 9.41 -0.73 7.54
CA LYS A 75 8.06 -0.74 6.94
C LYS A 75 7.00 -0.68 8.03
N ILE A 76 5.98 0.13 7.82
CA ILE A 76 4.74 0.16 8.60
C ILE A 76 3.52 0.03 7.69
N GLU A 77 2.39 -0.31 8.29
CA GLU A 77 1.07 -0.22 7.70
C GLU A 77 0.27 0.77 8.58
N ALA A 78 -0.22 1.85 7.98
CA ALA A 78 -1.07 2.81 8.67
C ALA A 78 -2.46 2.20 8.91
N ARG A 79 -3.13 2.63 9.99
CA ARG A 79 -4.48 2.17 10.33
C ARG A 79 -5.32 3.34 10.83
N PRO A 80 -6.62 3.41 10.47
CA PRO A 80 -7.45 4.60 10.74
C PRO A 80 -7.60 4.99 12.21
N ASP A 81 -7.37 4.08 13.15
CA ASP A 81 -7.54 4.31 14.59
C ASP A 81 -6.25 4.08 15.39
N ALA A 82 -5.09 4.04 14.71
CA ALA A 82 -3.80 3.78 15.34
C ALA A 82 -2.87 5.00 15.28
N GLU A 83 -2.24 5.33 16.40
CA GLU A 83 -1.21 6.36 16.47
C GLU A 83 0.08 5.91 15.74
N LEU A 84 0.71 6.84 15.01
CA LEU A 84 1.92 6.56 14.23
C LEU A 84 3.14 6.20 15.08
N ARG A 85 3.26 6.76 16.29
CA ARG A 85 4.50 6.66 17.09
C ARG A 85 4.97 5.23 17.33
N ARG A 86 4.07 4.30 17.67
CA ARG A 86 4.42 2.90 17.96
C ARG A 86 4.94 2.15 16.74
N PRO A 87 4.16 2.00 15.64
CA PRO A 87 4.64 1.28 14.46
C PRO A 87 5.87 1.93 13.85
N LEU A 88 5.93 3.27 13.80
CA LEU A 88 7.08 3.98 13.27
C LEU A 88 8.34 3.70 14.09
N SER A 89 8.23 3.71 15.41
CA SER A 89 9.38 3.42 16.28
C SER A 89 9.93 2.02 16.05
N ALA A 90 9.05 1.02 15.88
CA ALA A 90 9.47 -0.35 15.59
C ALA A 90 10.18 -0.45 14.22
N ALA A 91 9.65 0.24 13.19
CA ALA A 91 10.25 0.25 11.85
C ALA A 91 11.61 0.95 11.83
N LEU A 92 11.75 2.09 12.50
CA LEU A 92 13.02 2.81 12.59
C LEU A 92 14.04 2.08 13.46
N HIS A 93 13.61 1.42 14.55
CA HIS A 93 14.51 0.60 15.36
C HIS A 93 15.17 -0.49 14.50
N ARG A 94 14.39 -1.16 13.65
CA ARG A 94 14.93 -2.13 12.68
C ARG A 94 15.93 -1.47 11.72
N ALA A 95 15.55 -0.35 11.10
CA ALA A 95 16.41 0.35 10.15
C ALA A 95 17.74 0.80 10.79
N ILE A 96 17.72 1.33 12.02
CA ILE A 96 18.91 1.73 12.77
C ILE A 96 19.78 0.51 13.08
N ARG A 97 19.21 -0.64 13.46
CA ARG A 97 19.99 -1.86 13.70
C ARG A 97 20.69 -2.37 12.44
N ASP A 98 20.07 -2.25 11.27
CA ASP A 98 20.69 -2.61 9.99
C ASP A 98 21.89 -1.70 9.64
N LEU A 99 21.89 -0.45 10.12
CA LEU A 99 23.00 0.48 10.01
C LEU A 99 24.08 0.21 11.07
N ALA A 100 23.67 -0.07 12.32
CA ALA A 100 24.53 -0.25 13.48
C ALA A 100 25.63 -1.29 13.27
N VAL A 101 25.33 -2.39 12.58
CA VAL A 101 26.29 -3.47 12.28
C VAL A 101 27.54 -2.96 11.54
N ARG A 102 27.42 -1.85 10.81
CA ARG A 102 28.50 -1.25 10.02
C ARG A 102 29.04 0.05 10.62
N HIS A 103 28.41 0.54 11.69
CA HIS A 103 28.76 1.80 12.31
C HIS A 103 30.04 1.66 13.14
N ARG A 104 31.00 2.56 12.97
CA ARG A 104 32.29 2.51 13.69
C ARG A 104 32.25 3.17 15.07
N ALA A 105 31.20 3.92 15.37
CA ALA A 105 30.98 4.58 16.65
C ALA A 105 29.70 4.02 17.30
N PRO A 106 29.78 3.01 18.19
CA PRO A 106 28.61 2.43 18.85
C PRO A 106 27.86 3.47 19.70
N ASP A 107 28.58 4.39 20.36
CA ASP A 107 27.98 5.45 21.18
C ASP A 107 27.02 6.34 20.38
N ARG A 108 27.35 6.63 19.10
CA ARG A 108 26.47 7.40 18.21
C ARG A 108 25.19 6.63 17.87
N VAL A 109 25.27 5.31 17.71
CA VAL A 109 24.10 4.46 17.52
C VAL A 109 23.22 4.49 18.77
N GLU A 110 23.82 4.38 19.96
CA GLU A 110 23.09 4.44 21.23
C GLU A 110 22.40 5.78 21.45
N GLU A 111 23.04 6.89 21.06
CA GLU A 111 22.45 8.24 21.11
C GLU A 111 21.18 8.33 20.26
N VAL A 112 21.23 7.91 19.00
CA VAL A 112 20.07 7.94 18.09
C VAL A 112 18.99 6.95 18.54
N LEU A 113 19.36 5.78 19.08
CA LEU A 113 18.41 4.87 19.72
C LEU A 113 17.77 5.50 20.96
N GLY A 114 18.48 6.34 21.70
CA GLY A 114 17.96 7.12 22.82
C GLY A 114 16.90 8.13 22.39
N VAL A 115 17.13 8.84 21.29
CA VAL A 115 16.14 9.75 20.66
C VAL A 115 14.92 8.98 20.18
N LEU A 116 15.12 7.86 19.50
CA LEU A 116 14.03 6.97 19.08
C LEU A 116 13.21 6.46 20.26
N LYS A 117 13.87 6.11 21.37
CA LYS A 117 13.20 5.68 22.60
C LYS A 117 12.39 6.80 23.22
N ALA A 118 12.91 8.03 23.25
CA ALA A 118 12.19 9.20 23.75
C ALA A 118 10.92 9.46 22.92
N PHE A 119 11.04 9.45 21.60
CA PHE A 119 9.92 9.53 20.66
C PHE A 119 8.87 8.43 20.89
N ALA A 120 9.32 7.19 21.05
CA ALA A 120 8.47 6.03 21.26
C ALA A 120 7.67 6.12 22.57
N LEU A 121 8.30 6.59 23.66
CA LEU A 121 7.66 6.69 24.97
C LEU A 121 6.52 7.72 24.99
N ARG A 122 6.50 8.68 24.06
CA ARG A 122 5.37 9.63 23.89
C ARG A 122 4.10 8.98 23.32
N ALA A 123 4.15 7.73 22.88
CA ALA A 123 2.96 6.94 22.56
C ALA A 123 2.21 6.41 23.81
N ASN A 124 2.73 6.69 25.01
CA ASN A 124 2.02 6.40 26.25
C ASN A 124 1.21 7.61 26.66
N LYS A 125 -0.08 7.40 26.93
CA LYS A 125 -0.93 8.45 27.49
C LYS A 125 -0.38 8.91 28.84
N PRO A 126 -0.42 10.21 29.17
CA PRO A 126 0.12 10.73 30.41
C PRO A 126 -0.41 10.02 31.68
N ASP A 127 -1.69 9.62 31.62
CA ASP A 127 -2.46 8.97 32.68
C ASP A 127 -2.43 7.43 32.63
N ALA A 128 -1.72 6.84 31.66
CA ALA A 128 -1.64 5.38 31.51
C ALA A 128 -0.99 4.75 32.75
N LYS A 129 -1.65 3.73 33.31
CA LYS A 129 -1.12 2.93 34.43
C LYS A 129 0.17 2.24 34.00
N LEU A 130 1.08 1.99 34.95
CA LEU A 130 2.39 1.40 34.65
C LEU A 130 2.31 0.10 33.83
N ARG A 131 1.33 -0.75 34.11
CA ARG A 131 1.07 -2.02 33.39
C ARG A 131 0.55 -1.85 31.95
N GLU A 132 0.00 -0.68 31.63
CA GLU A 132 -0.57 -0.32 30.33
C GLU A 132 0.43 0.47 29.47
N ARG A 133 1.52 0.94 30.08
CA ARG A 133 2.59 1.65 29.37
C ARG A 133 3.34 0.67 28.49
N TRP A 134 3.35 0.98 27.21
CA TRP A 134 4.17 0.29 26.24
C TRP A 134 5.63 0.67 26.45
N GLN A 135 6.48 -0.35 26.57
CA GLN A 135 7.92 -0.19 26.61
C GLN A 135 8.49 -0.55 25.23
N PRO A 136 9.11 0.39 24.51
CA PRO A 136 9.87 0.04 23.31
C PRO A 136 11.05 -0.84 23.76
N GLY A 137 11.27 -1.97 23.08
CA GLY A 137 12.38 -2.89 23.32
C GLY A 137 13.73 -2.33 22.85
N ILE A 138 14.02 -1.09 23.24
CA ILE A 138 15.23 -0.34 22.94
C ILE A 138 16.02 -0.23 24.25
N ASP A 139 17.18 -0.88 24.30
CA ASP A 139 17.95 -1.12 25.53
C ASP A 139 19.02 -0.04 25.79
N VAL A 140 18.66 1.23 25.60
CA VAL A 140 19.48 2.40 25.95
C VAL A 140 18.66 3.41 26.78
N PRO A 141 19.27 4.34 27.53
CA PRO A 141 18.55 5.44 28.15
C PRO A 141 17.82 6.30 27.11
N ALA A 142 16.62 6.81 27.44
CA ALA A 142 15.93 7.75 26.56
C ALA A 142 16.65 9.10 26.57
N ALA A 143 16.74 9.75 25.41
CA ALA A 143 17.24 11.11 25.31
C ALA A 143 16.33 12.09 26.09
N GLN A 144 16.90 13.22 26.52
CA GLN A 144 16.17 14.30 27.18
C GLN A 144 16.23 15.56 26.32
N GLY A 145 15.08 16.19 26.08
CA GLY A 145 14.99 17.43 25.30
C GLY A 145 15.18 17.25 23.79
N ARG A 146 15.02 16.02 23.27
CA ARG A 146 15.06 15.71 21.85
C ARG A 146 14.09 14.59 21.50
N ALA A 147 13.25 14.84 20.51
CA ALA A 147 12.11 14.04 20.10
C ALA A 147 11.15 13.66 21.25
N ASP A 148 11.09 14.51 22.28
CA ASP A 148 10.35 14.27 23.50
C ASP A 148 9.43 15.44 23.90
N SER A 149 9.09 16.35 23.00
CA SER A 149 8.20 17.48 23.29
C SER A 149 6.75 17.03 23.48
N GLY A 150 6.35 15.92 22.82
CA GLY A 150 4.96 15.47 22.73
C GLY A 150 4.23 16.01 21.49
N ASP A 151 4.74 17.08 20.88
CA ASP A 151 4.32 17.53 19.56
C ASP A 151 4.93 16.60 18.50
N ILE A 152 4.08 15.91 17.75
CA ILE A 152 4.56 14.92 16.78
C ILE A 152 5.27 15.55 15.59
N GLU A 153 4.93 16.78 15.19
CA GLU A 153 5.61 17.46 14.08
C GLU A 153 7.05 17.77 14.47
N ILE A 154 7.26 18.37 15.63
CA ILE A 154 8.60 18.67 16.16
C ILE A 154 9.39 17.37 16.37
N ASP A 155 8.80 16.41 17.09
CA ASP A 155 9.52 15.21 17.48
C ASP A 155 9.93 14.35 16.26
N LEU A 156 9.08 14.32 15.22
CA LEU A 156 9.35 13.54 14.02
C LEU A 156 10.45 14.16 13.16
N VAL A 157 10.49 15.50 13.05
CA VAL A 157 11.56 16.22 12.35
C VAL A 157 12.90 15.92 13.02
N GLU A 158 12.99 16.07 14.34
CA GLU A 158 14.22 15.80 15.09
C GLU A 158 14.69 14.35 14.92
N LEU A 159 13.77 13.39 15.07
CA LEU A 159 14.06 11.97 14.92
C LEU A 159 14.54 11.61 13.51
N PHE A 160 13.86 12.12 12.46
CA PHE A 160 14.23 11.80 11.09
C PHE A 160 15.60 12.36 10.72
N THR A 161 15.91 13.57 11.18
CA THR A 161 17.24 14.18 11.00
C THR A 161 18.32 13.32 11.65
N ASP A 162 18.16 12.92 12.92
CA ASP A 162 19.18 12.12 13.63
C ASP A 162 19.38 10.73 12.98
N VAL A 163 18.29 10.10 12.53
CA VAL A 163 18.36 8.81 11.83
C VAL A 163 19.02 8.96 10.46
N ALA A 164 18.76 10.04 9.73
CA ALA A 164 19.38 10.30 8.44
C ALA A 164 20.88 10.60 8.58
N GLU A 165 21.28 11.38 9.59
CA GLU A 165 22.69 11.63 9.91
C GLU A 165 23.44 10.33 10.24
N LEU A 166 22.85 9.45 11.05
CA LEU A 166 23.44 8.14 11.36
C LEU A 166 23.68 7.30 10.09
N ALA A 167 22.77 7.39 9.12
CA ALA A 167 22.93 6.70 7.85
C ALA A 167 24.02 7.34 6.97
N ALA A 168 24.13 8.67 7.02
CA ALA A 168 25.17 9.42 6.31
C ALA A 168 26.58 9.04 6.81
N ASP A 169 26.76 8.81 8.12
CA ASP A 169 28.04 8.41 8.73
C ASP A 169 28.63 7.11 8.14
N VAL A 170 27.76 6.24 7.60
CA VAL A 170 28.14 4.98 6.94
C VAL A 170 27.99 5.02 5.42
N GLY A 171 27.79 6.21 4.84
CA GLY A 171 27.73 6.44 3.39
C GLY A 171 26.51 5.81 2.71
N THR A 172 25.39 5.68 3.42
CA THR A 172 24.14 5.12 2.89
C THR A 172 22.94 5.97 3.33
N GLY A 173 21.72 5.47 3.16
CA GLY A 173 20.51 6.11 3.67
C GLY A 173 19.56 5.17 4.40
N VAL A 174 18.39 5.73 4.75
CA VAL A 174 17.23 5.03 5.30
C VAL A 174 16.04 5.12 4.36
N ALA A 175 15.39 3.99 4.10
CA ALA A 175 14.11 3.92 3.43
C ALA A 175 13.01 3.59 4.44
N LEU A 176 12.08 4.52 4.66
CA LEU A 176 10.88 4.31 5.46
C LEU A 176 9.68 4.09 4.55
N LEU A 177 9.09 2.91 4.62
CA LEU A 177 7.97 2.52 3.78
C LEU A 177 6.66 2.53 4.59
N ILE A 178 5.64 3.20 4.07
CA ILE A 178 4.34 3.39 4.73
C ILE A 178 3.24 2.85 3.80
N ASP A 179 2.66 1.72 4.15
CA ASP A 179 1.51 1.14 3.46
C ASP A 179 0.20 1.77 3.96
N GLU A 180 -0.82 1.80 3.09
CA GLU A 180 -2.13 2.43 3.36
C GLU A 180 -2.03 3.87 3.91
N ILE A 181 -1.13 4.69 3.35
CA ILE A 181 -0.81 6.04 3.87
C ILE A 181 -2.02 6.98 4.02
N GLN A 182 -3.12 6.73 3.32
CA GLN A 182 -4.36 7.50 3.51
C GLN A 182 -5.01 7.30 4.90
N ASP A 183 -4.61 6.26 5.63
CA ASP A 183 -5.14 5.92 6.96
C ASP A 183 -4.36 6.60 8.10
N LEU A 184 -3.34 7.41 7.78
CA LEU A 184 -2.64 8.27 8.75
C LEU A 184 -3.59 9.37 9.27
N GLN A 185 -3.43 9.74 10.54
CA GLN A 185 -4.18 10.85 11.12
C GLN A 185 -3.72 12.20 10.53
N PRO A 186 -4.57 13.24 10.55
CA PRO A 186 -4.21 14.57 10.03
C PRO A 186 -2.89 15.12 10.61
N ASP A 187 -2.69 14.96 11.92
CA ASP A 187 -1.48 15.43 12.62
C ASP A 187 -0.24 14.60 12.21
N ASP A 188 -0.40 13.29 12.00
CA ASP A 188 0.65 12.40 11.50
C ASP A 188 1.07 12.78 10.07
N VAL A 189 0.10 13.11 9.21
CA VAL A 189 0.35 13.59 7.83
C VAL A 189 1.10 14.93 7.87
N SER A 190 0.69 15.84 8.75
CA SER A 190 1.34 17.15 8.94
C SER A 190 2.81 16.96 9.34
N ALA A 191 3.06 16.12 10.34
CA ALA A 191 4.39 15.79 10.83
C ALA A 191 5.25 15.15 9.73
N LEU A 192 4.72 14.17 9.00
CA LEU A 192 5.44 13.49 7.93
C LEU A 192 5.85 14.47 6.81
N CYS A 193 4.96 15.40 6.45
CA CYS A 193 5.26 16.43 5.47
C CYS A 193 6.36 17.39 5.96
N ALA A 194 6.30 17.82 7.22
CA ALA A 194 7.32 18.68 7.81
C ALA A 194 8.69 17.98 7.84
N ALA A 195 8.74 16.72 8.29
CA ALA A 195 9.97 15.92 8.32
C ALA A 195 10.54 15.70 6.90
N CYS A 196 9.71 15.36 5.91
CA CYS A 196 10.17 15.25 4.53
C CYS A 196 10.67 16.58 3.95
N HIS A 197 10.09 17.70 4.38
CA HIS A 197 10.56 19.03 3.97
C HIS A 197 11.96 19.32 4.51
N GLU A 198 12.19 19.09 5.80
CA GLU A 198 13.50 19.27 6.44
C GLU A 198 14.58 18.38 5.80
N LEU A 199 14.28 17.10 5.58
CA LEU A 199 15.20 16.16 4.93
C LEU A 199 15.59 16.62 3.52
N SER A 200 14.63 17.18 2.77
CA SER A 200 14.87 17.71 1.43
C SER A 200 15.75 18.96 1.45
N GLN A 201 15.54 19.87 2.42
CA GLN A 201 16.32 21.10 2.56
C GLN A 201 17.76 20.83 3.00
N SER A 202 17.96 19.90 3.92
CA SER A 202 19.27 19.48 4.43
C SER A 202 20.00 18.51 3.50
N GLY A 203 19.30 17.90 2.54
CA GLY A 203 19.85 16.85 1.68
C GLY A 203 20.18 15.56 2.43
N ALA A 204 19.52 15.34 3.57
CA ALA A 204 19.77 14.20 4.45
C ALA A 204 19.27 12.88 3.83
N PRO A 205 20.00 11.76 4.02
CA PRO A 205 19.75 10.53 3.27
C PRO A 205 18.64 9.66 3.88
N LEU A 206 17.45 10.22 4.08
CA LEU A 206 16.24 9.45 4.44
C LEU A 206 15.15 9.71 3.40
N VAL A 207 14.61 8.62 2.85
CA VAL A 207 13.51 8.67 1.88
C VAL A 207 12.27 7.99 2.44
N VAL A 208 11.12 8.62 2.24
CA VAL A 208 9.82 8.04 2.56
C VAL A 208 9.20 7.47 1.29
N VAL A 209 8.70 6.23 1.37
CA VAL A 209 7.94 5.58 0.29
C VAL A 209 6.54 5.26 0.79
N GLY A 210 5.56 6.03 0.36
CA GLY A 210 4.15 5.79 0.66
C GLY A 210 3.48 4.87 -0.35
N ALA A 211 2.50 4.09 0.07
CA ALA A 211 1.56 3.42 -0.81
C ALA A 211 0.12 3.65 -0.32
N GLY A 212 -0.82 3.90 -1.22
CA GLY A 212 -2.22 4.09 -0.83
C GLY A 212 -3.20 4.26 -1.99
N LEU A 213 -4.42 4.66 -1.64
CA LEU A 213 -5.51 4.84 -2.61
C LEU A 213 -5.27 6.01 -3.58
N PRO A 214 -6.00 6.09 -4.72
CA PRO A 214 -5.80 7.13 -5.72
C PRO A 214 -5.94 8.57 -5.21
N HIS A 215 -6.71 8.78 -4.13
CA HIS A 215 -6.97 10.09 -3.54
C HIS A 215 -5.89 10.57 -2.54
N VAL A 216 -4.86 9.76 -2.26
CA VAL A 216 -3.73 10.14 -1.37
C VAL A 216 -3.12 11.51 -1.70
N PRO A 217 -2.89 11.90 -2.97
CA PRO A 217 -2.32 13.21 -3.27
C PRO A 217 -3.17 14.37 -2.71
N ALA A 218 -4.50 14.23 -2.73
CA ALA A 218 -5.41 15.21 -2.16
C ALA A 218 -5.34 15.23 -0.62
N VAL A 219 -5.20 14.06 0.02
CA VAL A 219 -5.03 13.94 1.49
C VAL A 219 -3.76 14.67 1.93
N LEU A 220 -2.64 14.43 1.24
CA LEU A 220 -1.35 15.07 1.56
C LEU A 220 -1.38 16.60 1.29
N SER A 221 -1.98 17.03 0.17
CA SER A 221 -2.08 18.46 -0.20
C SER A 221 -3.00 19.26 0.74
N ALA A 222 -4.07 18.64 1.25
CA ALA A 222 -4.95 19.26 2.23
C ALA A 222 -4.27 19.57 3.57
N SER A 223 -3.21 18.84 3.94
CA SER A 223 -2.48 19.05 5.20
C SER A 223 -1.50 20.22 5.11
N LYS A 224 -0.66 20.25 4.07
CA LYS A 224 0.28 21.35 3.80
C LYS A 224 0.33 21.60 2.29
N SER A 225 0.12 22.85 1.88
CA SER A 225 0.04 23.25 0.46
C SER A 225 1.32 23.00 -0.34
N TYR A 226 2.49 22.88 0.31
CA TYR A 226 3.76 22.57 -0.33
C TYR A 226 4.02 21.07 -0.54
N SER A 227 3.15 20.18 -0.03
CA SER A 227 3.36 18.73 -0.12
C SER A 227 3.37 18.18 -1.55
N GLU A 228 2.74 18.89 -2.49
CA GLU A 228 2.79 18.58 -3.94
C GLU A 228 4.22 18.57 -4.50
N ARG A 229 5.15 19.28 -3.85
CA ARG A 229 6.57 19.34 -4.22
C ARG A 229 7.44 18.38 -3.41
N LEU A 230 6.94 17.79 -2.34
CA LEU A 230 7.69 16.85 -1.49
C LEU A 230 7.75 15.45 -2.07
N PHE A 231 6.67 15.03 -2.74
CA PHE A 231 6.51 13.67 -3.22
C PHE A 231 6.50 13.58 -4.74
N ARG A 232 7.05 12.50 -5.25
CA ARG A 232 6.82 12.02 -6.61
C ARG A 232 5.69 10.99 -6.54
N TYR A 233 4.62 11.20 -7.30
CA TYR A 233 3.52 10.26 -7.38
C TYR A 233 3.71 9.29 -8.55
N ALA A 234 3.59 7.99 -8.27
CA ALA A 234 3.56 6.93 -9.28
C ALA A 234 2.22 6.21 -9.20
N ARG A 235 1.42 6.32 -10.26
CA ARG A 235 0.13 5.64 -10.36
C ARG A 235 0.36 4.19 -10.79
N ILE A 236 -0.02 3.27 -9.92
CA ILE A 236 -0.03 1.82 -10.15
C ILE A 236 -1.44 1.44 -10.55
N ASP A 237 -1.57 0.94 -11.78
CA ASP A 237 -2.84 0.51 -12.34
C ASP A 237 -2.79 -0.98 -12.71
N ARG A 238 -3.86 -1.46 -13.35
CA ARG A 238 -3.93 -2.77 -13.99
C ARG A 238 -2.77 -2.98 -14.96
N LEU A 239 -2.41 -4.23 -15.18
CA LEU A 239 -1.42 -4.60 -16.19
C LEU A 239 -2.01 -4.35 -17.58
N ASN A 240 -1.17 -3.85 -18.48
CA ASN A 240 -1.51 -3.87 -19.89
C ASN A 240 -1.49 -5.33 -20.39
N ARG A 241 -1.85 -5.53 -21.65
CA ARG A 241 -1.93 -6.87 -22.23
C ARG A 241 -0.59 -7.62 -22.18
N GLU A 242 0.50 -6.98 -22.58
CA GLU A 242 1.83 -7.59 -22.63
C GLU A 242 2.32 -8.01 -21.23
N ASP A 243 2.16 -7.13 -20.24
CA ASP A 243 2.56 -7.41 -18.86
C ASP A 243 1.66 -8.47 -18.20
N ALA A 244 0.38 -8.50 -18.54
CA ALA A 244 -0.55 -9.51 -18.04
C ALA A 244 -0.23 -10.90 -18.61
N ASP A 245 0.04 -10.99 -19.91
CA ASP A 245 0.46 -12.24 -20.56
C ASP A 245 1.78 -12.72 -19.94
N PHE A 246 2.75 -11.82 -19.76
CA PHE A 246 4.01 -12.16 -19.10
C PHE A 246 3.82 -12.65 -17.65
N ALA A 247 2.91 -12.03 -16.89
CA ALA A 247 2.59 -12.44 -15.53
C ALA A 247 1.97 -13.85 -15.43
N VAL A 248 1.44 -14.38 -16.53
CA VAL A 248 0.85 -15.72 -16.62
C VAL A 248 1.84 -16.72 -17.22
N MET A 249 2.47 -16.36 -18.35
CA MET A 249 3.38 -17.22 -19.08
C MET A 249 4.65 -17.54 -18.28
N ALA A 250 5.31 -16.53 -17.72
CA ALA A 250 6.61 -16.75 -17.06
C ALA A 250 6.53 -17.73 -15.86
N PRO A 251 5.51 -17.68 -15.00
CA PRO A 251 5.31 -18.70 -13.96
C PRO A 251 5.03 -20.11 -14.52
N ILE A 252 4.23 -20.22 -15.59
CA ILE A 252 3.88 -21.50 -16.23
C ILE A 252 5.11 -22.13 -16.88
N GLU A 253 5.90 -21.34 -17.61
CA GLU A 253 7.13 -21.77 -18.28
C GLU A 253 8.19 -22.24 -17.27
N ARG A 254 8.26 -21.61 -16.09
CA ARG A 254 9.15 -22.05 -15.00
C ARG A 254 8.78 -23.42 -14.42
N GLU A 255 7.56 -23.87 -14.66
CA GLU A 255 7.09 -25.22 -14.34
C GLU A 255 7.16 -26.17 -15.55
N ASP A 256 7.90 -25.81 -16.60
CA ASP A 256 8.08 -26.58 -17.83
C ASP A 256 6.73 -26.91 -18.53
N ALA A 257 5.79 -25.97 -18.47
CA ALA A 257 4.47 -26.07 -19.07
C ALA A 257 4.19 -24.91 -20.05
N GLY A 258 3.11 -25.00 -20.80
CA GLY A 258 2.64 -23.99 -21.74
C GLY A 258 1.18 -23.58 -21.54
N ILE A 259 0.81 -22.49 -22.22
CA ILE A 259 -0.55 -21.97 -22.30
C ILE A 259 -0.83 -21.49 -23.73
N GLU A 260 -2.02 -21.79 -24.23
CA GLU A 260 -2.44 -21.38 -25.58
C GLU A 260 -2.75 -19.86 -25.64
N PRO A 261 -2.51 -19.20 -26.79
CA PRO A 261 -2.83 -17.78 -26.95
C PRO A 261 -4.30 -17.43 -26.64
N GLU A 262 -5.24 -18.28 -27.06
CA GLU A 262 -6.67 -18.10 -26.81
C GLU A 262 -7.04 -18.23 -25.32
N ALA A 263 -6.25 -19.00 -24.56
CA ALA A 263 -6.39 -19.10 -23.11
C ALA A 263 -5.91 -17.82 -22.42
N LEU A 264 -4.81 -17.21 -22.91
CA LEU A 264 -4.34 -15.90 -22.45
C LEU A 264 -5.36 -14.80 -22.71
N ASP A 265 -5.97 -14.78 -23.91
CA ASP A 265 -7.06 -13.87 -24.25
C ASP A 265 -8.22 -13.99 -23.23
N SER A 266 -8.68 -15.22 -22.99
CA SER A 266 -9.78 -15.47 -22.06
C SER A 266 -9.45 -15.11 -20.61
N LEU A 267 -8.21 -15.33 -20.15
CA LEU A 267 -7.75 -14.92 -18.81
C LEU A 267 -7.67 -13.40 -18.69
N PHE A 268 -7.16 -12.73 -19.72
CA PHE A 268 -7.06 -11.28 -19.73
C PHE A 268 -8.45 -10.63 -19.66
N ASP A 269 -9.40 -11.11 -20.47
CA ASP A 269 -10.78 -10.63 -20.47
C ASP A 269 -11.48 -10.85 -19.13
N ALA A 270 -11.36 -12.05 -18.53
CA ALA A 270 -12.00 -12.38 -17.25
C ALA A 270 -11.39 -11.60 -16.06
N SER A 271 -10.08 -11.34 -16.12
CA SER A 271 -9.35 -10.62 -15.07
C SER A 271 -9.36 -9.10 -15.23
N GLY A 272 -9.63 -8.60 -16.44
CA GLY A 272 -9.48 -7.19 -16.82
C GLY A 272 -8.07 -6.64 -16.60
N GLY A 273 -7.03 -7.49 -16.68
CA GLY A 273 -5.64 -7.13 -16.43
C GLY A 273 -5.31 -6.86 -14.95
N TYR A 274 -6.23 -7.17 -14.03
CA TYR A 274 -6.06 -6.85 -12.62
C TYR A 274 -5.21 -7.92 -11.90
N PRO A 275 -4.04 -7.58 -11.32
CA PRO A 275 -3.05 -8.56 -10.84
C PRO A 275 -3.60 -9.64 -9.92
N TYR A 276 -4.44 -9.28 -8.96
CA TYR A 276 -5.02 -10.27 -8.05
C TYR A 276 -5.98 -11.24 -8.76
N PHE A 277 -6.72 -10.78 -9.76
CA PHE A 277 -7.61 -11.65 -10.54
C PHE A 277 -6.82 -12.51 -11.53
N ILE A 278 -5.75 -11.99 -12.14
CA ILE A 278 -4.83 -12.80 -12.96
C ILE A 278 -4.34 -14.01 -12.17
N GLN A 279 -3.93 -13.81 -10.92
CA GLN A 279 -3.50 -14.92 -10.06
C GLN A 279 -4.63 -15.88 -9.69
N ALA A 280 -5.83 -15.38 -9.41
CA ALA A 280 -6.98 -16.22 -9.07
C ALA A 280 -7.43 -17.09 -10.26
N TYR A 281 -7.63 -16.48 -11.42
CA TYR A 281 -8.02 -17.20 -12.64
C TYR A 281 -6.89 -18.10 -13.15
N GLY A 282 -5.63 -17.66 -13.08
CA GLY A 282 -4.47 -18.49 -13.45
C GLY A 282 -4.36 -19.74 -12.56
N LYS A 283 -4.55 -19.59 -11.24
CA LYS A 283 -4.59 -20.72 -10.31
C LYS A 283 -5.70 -21.70 -10.69
N ALA A 284 -6.92 -21.21 -10.88
CA ALA A 284 -8.07 -22.06 -11.19
C ALA A 284 -7.91 -22.76 -12.55
N ALA A 285 -7.41 -22.05 -13.57
CA ALA A 285 -7.16 -22.62 -14.89
C ALA A 285 -6.09 -23.73 -14.85
N TRP A 286 -5.02 -23.54 -14.07
CA TRP A 286 -4.02 -24.59 -13.85
C TRP A 286 -4.63 -25.82 -13.17
N ASP A 287 -5.41 -25.64 -12.12
CA ASP A 287 -6.00 -26.75 -11.36
C ASP A 287 -7.05 -27.52 -12.19
N ALA A 288 -7.76 -26.84 -13.10
CA ALA A 288 -8.76 -27.44 -13.97
C ALA A 288 -8.15 -28.13 -15.21
N ALA A 289 -6.99 -27.67 -15.69
CA ALA A 289 -6.39 -28.16 -16.92
C ALA A 289 -5.97 -29.63 -16.77
N PRO A 290 -6.46 -30.58 -17.59
CA PRO A 290 -6.13 -31.99 -17.47
C PRO A 290 -4.69 -32.29 -17.94
N SER A 291 -4.19 -31.55 -18.92
CA SER A 291 -2.88 -31.74 -19.56
C SER A 291 -2.26 -30.41 -19.95
N ASP A 292 -0.96 -30.44 -20.28
CA ASP A 292 -0.23 -29.35 -20.92
C ASP A 292 -0.49 -29.35 -22.44
N PRO A 293 -0.67 -28.19 -23.11
CA PRO A 293 -0.80 -26.83 -22.55
C PRO A 293 -2.18 -26.51 -21.99
N ILE A 294 -2.26 -25.47 -21.14
CA ILE A 294 -3.53 -24.90 -20.68
C ILE A 294 -4.27 -24.30 -21.90
N THR A 295 -5.50 -24.74 -22.10
CA THR A 295 -6.35 -24.34 -23.25
C THR A 295 -7.42 -23.33 -22.84
N VAL A 296 -8.05 -22.70 -23.83
CA VAL A 296 -9.19 -21.79 -23.60
C VAL A 296 -10.35 -22.47 -22.87
N LYS A 297 -10.56 -23.77 -23.10
CA LYS A 297 -11.62 -24.55 -22.43
C LYS A 297 -11.35 -24.70 -20.95
N ASP A 298 -10.08 -24.87 -20.56
CA ASP A 298 -9.71 -25.00 -19.15
C ASP A 298 -10.00 -23.70 -18.39
N VAL A 299 -9.70 -22.54 -19.01
CA VAL A 299 -10.04 -21.23 -18.47
C VAL A 299 -11.55 -21.04 -18.33
N GLN A 300 -12.33 -21.40 -19.36
CA GLN A 300 -13.79 -21.27 -19.35
C GLN A 300 -14.45 -22.18 -18.30
N VAL A 301 -13.94 -23.40 -18.13
CA VAL A 301 -14.44 -24.34 -17.10
C VAL A 301 -14.07 -23.87 -15.69
N ALA A 302 -12.88 -23.28 -15.53
CA ALA A 302 -12.39 -22.78 -14.24
C ALA A 302 -12.98 -21.43 -13.82
N ALA A 303 -13.44 -20.61 -14.78
CA ALA A 303 -13.90 -19.25 -14.50
C ALA A 303 -15.00 -19.17 -13.41
N PRO A 304 -16.07 -20.01 -13.42
CA PRO A 304 -17.08 -19.99 -12.37
C PRO A 304 -16.52 -20.31 -10.98
N GLU A 305 -15.50 -21.18 -10.88
CA GLU A 305 -14.85 -21.50 -9.61
C GLU A 305 -14.05 -20.31 -9.09
N ALA A 306 -13.23 -19.69 -9.95
CA ALA A 306 -12.48 -18.47 -9.61
C ALA A 306 -13.42 -17.32 -9.21
N GLU A 307 -14.52 -17.12 -9.93
CA GLU A 307 -15.55 -16.14 -9.60
C GLU A 307 -16.19 -16.42 -8.24
N SER A 308 -16.49 -17.69 -7.93
CA SER A 308 -17.05 -18.10 -6.64
C SER A 308 -16.08 -17.83 -5.48
N GLU A 309 -14.80 -18.16 -5.68
CA GLU A 309 -13.75 -17.89 -4.69
C GLU A 309 -13.60 -16.39 -4.43
N LEU A 310 -13.59 -15.59 -5.50
CA LEU A 310 -13.58 -14.13 -5.41
C LEU A 310 -14.86 -13.59 -4.74
N ALA A 311 -16.03 -14.13 -5.08
CA ALA A 311 -17.32 -13.76 -4.50
C ALA A 311 -17.35 -13.96 -2.99
N VAL A 312 -16.85 -15.08 -2.49
CA VAL A 312 -16.84 -15.38 -1.06
C VAL A 312 -15.72 -14.64 -0.32
N GLY A 313 -14.46 -14.91 -0.69
CA GLY A 313 -13.30 -14.46 0.07
C GLY A 313 -12.98 -12.98 -0.14
N PHE A 314 -13.16 -12.50 -1.37
CA PHE A 314 -12.72 -11.16 -1.76
C PHE A 314 -13.87 -10.14 -1.69
N PHE A 315 -15.01 -10.38 -2.34
CA PHE A 315 -16.12 -9.42 -2.36
C PHE A 315 -17.04 -9.57 -1.15
N GLY A 316 -17.37 -10.80 -0.77
CA GLY A 316 -18.27 -11.13 0.35
C GLY A 316 -17.82 -10.51 1.66
N SER A 317 -16.57 -10.75 2.05
CA SER A 317 -15.99 -10.16 3.26
C SER A 317 -16.04 -8.62 3.30
N ARG A 318 -15.94 -7.95 2.14
CA ARG A 318 -16.10 -6.49 2.04
C ARG A 318 -17.55 -6.08 2.21
N TYR A 319 -18.46 -6.75 1.52
CA TYR A 319 -19.90 -6.50 1.60
C TYR A 319 -20.48 -6.73 3.00
N GLU A 320 -20.01 -7.77 3.70
CA GLU A 320 -20.46 -8.10 5.06
C GLU A 320 -20.15 -7.01 6.07
N ARG A 321 -19.02 -6.30 5.91
CA ARG A 321 -18.65 -5.14 6.75
C ARG A 321 -19.54 -3.91 6.51
N ALA A 322 -20.31 -3.87 5.41
CA ALA A 322 -21.21 -2.77 5.12
C ALA A 322 -22.51 -2.90 5.91
N THR A 323 -22.98 -1.79 6.51
CA THR A 323 -24.29 -1.72 7.18
C THR A 323 -25.43 -1.76 6.15
N PRO A 324 -26.69 -2.01 6.54
CA PRO A 324 -27.81 -2.02 5.58
C PRO A 324 -27.91 -0.74 4.72
N ALA A 325 -27.77 0.44 5.33
CA ALA A 325 -27.80 1.71 4.60
C ALA A 325 -26.59 1.90 3.66
N GLU A 326 -25.43 1.35 4.04
CA GLU A 326 -24.25 1.36 3.18
C GLU A 326 -24.41 0.39 2.00
N ARG A 327 -25.06 -0.76 2.21
CA ARG A 327 -25.37 -1.73 1.13
C ARG A 327 -26.34 -1.13 0.11
N GLU A 328 -27.38 -0.42 0.56
CA GLU A 328 -28.27 0.34 -0.34
C GLU A 328 -27.48 1.34 -1.20
N TYR A 329 -26.50 2.03 -0.61
CA TYR A 329 -25.64 2.97 -1.33
C TYR A 329 -24.77 2.26 -2.38
N LEU A 330 -24.13 1.15 -2.00
CA LEU A 330 -23.31 0.34 -2.92
C LEU A 330 -24.15 -0.24 -4.07
N GLN A 331 -25.37 -0.72 -3.79
CA GLN A 331 -26.29 -1.23 -4.82
C GLN A 331 -26.72 -0.13 -5.78
N ALA A 332 -27.03 1.07 -5.27
CA ALA A 332 -27.34 2.22 -6.11
C ALA A 332 -26.17 2.59 -7.04
N MET A 333 -24.94 2.58 -6.53
CA MET A 333 -23.74 2.78 -7.36
C MET A 333 -23.62 1.70 -8.44
N ALA A 334 -23.80 0.42 -8.09
CA ALA A 334 -23.71 -0.69 -9.03
C ALA A 334 -24.78 -0.60 -10.13
N SER A 335 -26.02 -0.27 -9.77
CA SER A 335 -27.12 -0.10 -10.72
C SER A 335 -26.90 1.07 -11.69
N LEU A 336 -26.46 2.22 -11.18
CA LEU A 336 -26.18 3.41 -12.01
C LEU A 336 -25.04 3.18 -13.01
N THR A 337 -24.06 2.37 -12.63
CA THR A 337 -22.89 2.03 -13.48
C THR A 337 -23.12 0.76 -14.31
N GLN A 338 -24.25 0.08 -14.13
CA GLN A 338 -24.54 -1.23 -14.71
C GLN A 338 -23.44 -2.27 -14.41
N GLY A 339 -22.86 -2.18 -13.20
CA GLY A 339 -21.79 -3.06 -12.72
C GLY A 339 -20.41 -2.79 -13.32
N ARG A 340 -20.27 -1.79 -14.22
CA ARG A 340 -18.98 -1.40 -14.81
C ARG A 340 -18.09 -0.72 -13.78
N ASP A 341 -16.78 -0.78 -14.01
CA ASP A 341 -15.76 -0.14 -13.17
C ASP A 341 -15.64 1.37 -13.42
N GLU A 342 -16.79 2.06 -13.41
CA GLU A 342 -16.94 3.49 -13.66
C GLU A 342 -17.35 4.22 -12.37
N PRO A 343 -16.97 5.50 -12.19
CA PRO A 343 -17.46 6.30 -11.08
C PRO A 343 -18.95 6.63 -11.22
N ALA A 344 -19.67 6.60 -10.10
CA ALA A 344 -21.06 7.06 -10.02
C ALA A 344 -21.13 8.51 -9.51
N GLY A 345 -22.10 9.28 -10.03
CA GLY A 345 -22.40 10.61 -9.52
C GLY A 345 -23.06 10.56 -8.14
N THR A 346 -22.51 11.26 -7.15
CA THR A 346 -23.07 11.28 -5.78
C THR A 346 -24.48 11.90 -5.72
N ALA A 347 -24.78 12.84 -6.62
CA ALA A 347 -26.12 13.39 -6.80
C ALA A 347 -27.08 12.36 -7.40
N ASP A 348 -26.62 11.58 -8.38
CA ASP A 348 -27.42 10.55 -9.04
C ASP A 348 -27.76 9.41 -8.08
N VAL A 349 -26.83 9.02 -7.20
CA VAL A 349 -27.10 8.05 -6.12
C VAL A 349 -28.21 8.55 -5.20
N ALA A 350 -28.24 9.85 -4.88
CA ALA A 350 -29.28 10.44 -4.05
C ALA A 350 -30.65 10.42 -4.75
N VAL A 351 -30.68 10.75 -6.04
CA VAL A 351 -31.88 10.67 -6.89
C VAL A 351 -32.39 9.23 -6.98
N PHE A 352 -31.50 8.27 -7.26
CA PHE A 352 -31.83 6.85 -7.38
C PHE A 352 -32.45 6.29 -6.10
N LEU A 353 -31.91 6.67 -4.94
CA LEU A 353 -32.42 6.25 -3.62
C LEU A 353 -33.62 7.07 -3.14
N GLY A 354 -34.03 8.13 -3.85
CA GLY A 354 -35.09 9.03 -3.41
C GLY A 354 -34.78 9.76 -2.10
N ARG A 355 -33.50 10.03 -1.80
CA ARG A 355 -33.03 10.63 -0.54
C ARG A 355 -32.30 11.95 -0.79
N LYS A 356 -32.22 12.80 0.25
CA LYS A 356 -31.43 14.04 0.16
C LYS A 356 -29.93 13.71 0.18
N PRO A 357 -29.07 14.41 -0.59
CA PRO A 357 -27.63 14.17 -0.57
C PRO A 357 -27.03 14.23 0.85
N SER A 358 -27.48 15.18 1.66
CA SER A 358 -27.01 15.36 3.05
C SER A 358 -27.31 14.16 3.97
N SER A 359 -28.39 13.41 3.72
CA SER A 359 -28.69 12.21 4.53
C SER A 359 -27.83 11.01 4.15
N LEU A 360 -27.18 11.04 2.98
CA LEU A 360 -26.30 9.96 2.51
C LEU A 360 -24.82 10.19 2.85
N SER A 361 -24.43 11.41 3.24
CA SER A 361 -23.05 11.73 3.63
C SER A 361 -22.48 10.78 4.69
N PRO A 362 -23.20 10.43 5.79
CA PRO A 362 -22.64 9.52 6.80
C PRO A 362 -22.33 8.12 6.25
N ALA A 363 -23.22 7.56 5.41
CA ALA A 363 -23.00 6.25 4.79
C ALA A 363 -21.82 6.29 3.81
N ARG A 364 -21.75 7.34 2.98
CA ARG A 364 -20.65 7.58 2.05
C ARG A 364 -19.31 7.70 2.78
N ASP A 365 -19.26 8.52 3.83
CA ASP A 365 -18.03 8.77 4.58
C ASP A 365 -17.58 7.52 5.34
N SER A 366 -18.52 6.74 5.88
CA SER A 366 -18.24 5.42 6.48
C SER A 366 -17.70 4.41 5.45
N LEU A 367 -18.29 4.35 4.25
CA LEU A 367 -17.81 3.49 3.16
C LEU A 367 -16.39 3.87 2.70
N MET A 368 -16.07 5.16 2.67
CA MET A 368 -14.71 5.64 2.38
C MET A 368 -13.73 5.20 3.47
N LYS A 369 -14.08 5.37 4.75
CA LYS A 369 -13.27 4.92 5.89
C LYS A 369 -13.04 3.40 5.91
N LYS A 370 -14.06 2.61 5.58
CA LYS A 370 -13.93 1.15 5.43
C LYS A 370 -13.15 0.75 4.18
N GLY A 371 -12.87 1.71 3.31
CA GLY A 371 -12.12 1.50 2.10
C GLY A 371 -12.88 0.68 1.05
N LEU A 372 -14.21 0.76 1.02
CA LEU A 372 -15.01 0.12 -0.03
C LEU A 372 -15.10 1.02 -1.27
N VAL A 373 -15.15 2.34 -1.05
CA VAL A 373 -15.26 3.35 -2.10
C VAL A 373 -14.23 4.46 -1.89
N TYR A 374 -13.97 5.26 -2.93
CA TYR A 374 -13.14 6.45 -2.84
C TYR A 374 -13.70 7.57 -3.71
N SER A 375 -13.34 8.82 -3.40
CA SER A 375 -13.68 9.97 -4.24
C SER A 375 -12.80 9.96 -5.49
N ALA A 376 -13.39 9.74 -6.66
CA ALA A 376 -12.66 9.73 -7.92
C ALA A 376 -12.38 11.17 -8.39
N GLU A 377 -13.45 11.96 -8.51
CA GLU A 377 -13.42 13.39 -8.79
C GLU A 377 -14.43 14.12 -7.91
N ARG A 378 -14.48 15.46 -7.99
CA ARG A 378 -15.43 16.26 -7.22
C ARG A 378 -16.86 15.85 -7.59
N GLY A 379 -17.57 15.28 -6.62
CA GLY A 379 -18.96 14.84 -6.80
C GLY A 379 -19.12 13.43 -7.36
N GLN A 380 -18.02 12.71 -7.60
CA GLN A 380 -18.01 11.34 -8.11
C GLN A 380 -17.40 10.36 -7.11
N ILE A 381 -17.94 9.15 -7.07
CA ILE A 381 -17.52 8.08 -6.18
C ILE A 381 -17.35 6.76 -6.93
N ALA A 382 -16.29 6.02 -6.65
CA ALA A 382 -15.98 4.77 -7.33
C ALA A 382 -15.64 3.66 -6.32
N PHE A 383 -15.81 2.40 -6.74
CA PHE A 383 -15.36 1.25 -5.96
C PHE A 383 -13.84 1.18 -5.90
N THR A 384 -13.29 0.74 -4.77
CA THR A 384 -11.83 0.58 -4.59
C THR A 384 -11.27 -0.70 -5.20
N VAL A 385 -12.14 -1.56 -5.72
CA VAL A 385 -11.81 -2.82 -6.37
C VAL A 385 -12.67 -2.97 -7.63
N PRO A 386 -12.09 -3.40 -8.76
CA PRO A 386 -12.85 -3.80 -9.94
C PRO A 386 -13.85 -4.94 -9.68
N HIS A 387 -14.85 -5.04 -10.55
CA HIS A 387 -15.89 -6.09 -10.60
C HIS A 387 -16.80 -6.14 -9.37
N PHE A 388 -16.61 -5.26 -8.38
CA PHE A 388 -17.46 -5.25 -7.20
C PHE A 388 -18.90 -4.85 -7.53
N GLY A 389 -19.09 -3.92 -8.48
CA GLY A 389 -20.42 -3.58 -8.99
C GLY A 389 -21.12 -4.77 -9.65
N HIS A 390 -20.41 -5.50 -10.51
CA HIS A 390 -20.93 -6.73 -11.12
C HIS A 390 -21.34 -7.77 -10.08
N TYR A 391 -20.48 -8.03 -9.09
CA TYR A 391 -20.79 -8.91 -7.96
C TYR A 391 -22.05 -8.47 -7.20
N LEU A 392 -22.23 -7.17 -6.96
CA LEU A 392 -23.40 -6.64 -6.25
C LEU A 392 -24.71 -6.85 -7.03
N LEU A 393 -24.69 -6.70 -8.35
CA LEU A 393 -25.87 -6.94 -9.20
C LEU A 393 -26.23 -8.42 -9.31
N GLY A 394 -25.25 -9.34 -9.21
CA GLY A 394 -25.49 -10.78 -9.24
C GLY A 394 -26.06 -11.37 -7.94
N ARG A 395 -26.27 -10.56 -6.90
CA ARG A 395 -26.81 -11.00 -5.60
C ARG A 395 -28.32 -10.77 -5.43
N ASP A 396 -28.93 -10.02 -6.34
CA ASP A 396 -30.36 -9.68 -6.29
C ASP A 396 -31.25 -10.78 -6.90
#